data_AF-A0A413IEE3-F1
#
_entry.id   AF-A0A413IEE3-F1
#
_cell.length_a   1.000
_cell.length_b   1.000
_cell.length_c   1.000
_cell.angle_alpha   90.00
_cell.angle_beta   90.00
_cell.angle_gamma   90.00
#
_symmetry.space_group_name_H-M   'P 1'
#
loop_
_entity.id
_entity.type
_entity.pdbx_description
1 polymer ?
#
loop_
_entity_poly.entity_id
_entity_poly.type
_entity_poly.pdbx_seq_one_letter_code
_entity_poly.pdbx_strand_id
1 'polypeptide(L)'
;MPEDQAGKLFSAGISFMCSNAFSAAYYCFELIPHKDFGLLYNKALCCFMVNWYDECHRLLCEAEHLLPGNAGVTADRLPEAFLRYRHDDEPPYCPMPQDTPIQLAYVQILRLKAEAAFRLGLHTEVKAISNRLGRKYKHIESLIKNHDKDEDK
;
A
#
# COMPACT_ATOMS: atom_id res chain seq x y z
N MET A 1 3.67 26.03 1.67
CA MET A 1 4.75 25.51 2.53
C MET A 1 6.02 25.41 1.69
N PRO A 2 7.20 25.82 2.17
CA PRO A 2 8.46 25.61 1.43
C PRO A 2 8.75 24.11 1.21
N GLU A 3 9.30 23.74 0.06
CA GLU A 3 9.58 22.33 -0.28
C GLU A 3 10.51 21.64 0.72
N ASP A 4 11.54 22.34 1.21
CA ASP A 4 12.47 21.84 2.24
C ASP A 4 11.75 21.47 3.55
N GLN A 5 10.71 22.23 3.92
CA GLN A 5 9.91 21.94 5.12
C GLN A 5 9.00 20.72 4.90
N ALA A 6 8.41 20.59 3.71
CA ALA A 6 7.59 19.43 3.36
C ALA A 6 8.42 18.14 3.32
N GLY A 7 9.63 18.20 2.74
CA GLY A 7 10.58 17.08 2.72
C GLY A 7 10.96 16.63 4.14
N LYS A 8 11.30 17.57 5.02
CA LYS A 8 11.61 17.26 6.44
C LYS A 8 10.44 16.60 7.18
N LEU A 9 9.22 17.08 6.98
CA LEU A 9 8.02 16.47 7.56
C LEU A 9 7.79 15.06 7.00
N PHE A 10 8.00 14.86 5.71
CA PHE A 10 7.86 13.55 5.10
C PHE A 10 8.87 12.57 5.68
N SER A 11 10.16 12.94 5.73
CA SER A 11 11.21 12.11 6.31
C SER A 11 10.95 11.78 7.78
N ALA A 12 10.50 12.76 8.57
CA ALA A 12 10.12 12.53 9.97
C ALA A 12 8.95 11.54 10.07
N GLY A 13 7.94 11.67 9.22
CA GLY A 13 6.81 10.74 9.14
C GLY A 13 7.26 9.30 8.87
N ILE A 14 8.17 9.09 7.91
CA ILE A 14 8.75 7.78 7.64
C ILE A 14 9.51 7.23 8.85
N SER A 15 10.34 8.04 9.52
CA SER A 15 11.07 7.62 10.73
C SER A 15 10.13 7.19 11.85
N PHE A 16 9.01 7.90 12.03
CA PHE A 16 7.98 7.50 13.00
C PHE A 16 7.31 6.17 12.62
N MET A 17 6.99 5.95 11.34
CA MET A 17 6.43 4.66 10.89
C MET A 17 7.38 3.49 11.14
N CYS A 18 8.68 3.66 10.84
CA CYS A 18 9.70 2.64 11.12
C CYS A 18 9.81 2.33 12.63
N SER A 19 9.39 3.26 13.49
CA SER A 19 9.35 3.11 14.94
C SER A 19 7.96 2.69 15.46
N ASN A 20 7.01 2.35 14.58
CA ASN A 20 5.61 2.04 14.86
C ASN A 20 4.81 3.18 15.54
N ALA A 21 5.28 4.44 15.44
CA ALA A 21 4.61 5.61 15.98
C ALA A 21 3.62 6.21 14.95
N PHE A 22 2.61 5.43 14.56
CA PHE A 22 1.72 5.76 13.43
C PHE A 22 0.89 7.04 13.61
N SER A 23 0.52 7.40 14.83
CA SER A 23 -0.20 8.66 15.12
C SER A 23 0.67 9.89 14.85
N ALA A 24 1.93 9.86 15.29
CA ALA A 24 2.91 10.91 15.04
C ALA A 24 3.26 11.00 13.54
N ALA A 25 3.43 9.85 12.89
CA ALA A 25 3.65 9.78 11.45
C ALA A 25 2.50 10.42 10.66
N TYR A 26 1.26 10.03 10.95
CA TYR A 26 0.07 10.58 10.31
C TYR A 26 -0.01 12.10 10.49
N TYR A 27 0.28 12.60 11.70
CA TYR A 27 0.32 14.03 11.96
C TYR A 27 1.38 14.77 11.12
N CYS A 28 2.58 14.21 10.95
CA CYS A 28 3.58 14.77 10.05
C CYS A 28 3.07 14.87 8.61
N PHE A 29 2.39 13.83 8.11
CA PHE A 29 1.85 13.79 6.75
C PHE A 29 0.65 14.73 6.54
N GLU A 30 -0.21 14.92 7.55
CA GLU A 30 -1.33 15.87 7.51
C GLU A 30 -0.88 17.31 7.30
N LEU A 31 0.30 17.68 7.81
CA LEU A 31 0.84 19.03 7.65
C LEU A 31 1.33 19.31 6.22
N ILE A 32 1.51 18.29 5.38
CA ILE A 32 2.02 18.45 4.01
C ILE A 32 0.85 18.76 3.06
N PRO A 33 0.82 19.94 2.42
CA PRO A 33 -0.33 20.38 1.63
C PRO A 33 -0.42 19.75 0.24
N HIS A 34 0.73 19.43 -0.38
CA HIS A 34 0.77 18.84 -1.71
C HIS A 34 0.59 17.33 -1.58
N LYS A 35 -0.44 16.80 -2.25
CA LYS A 35 -0.74 15.37 -2.27
C LYS A 35 -0.11 14.71 -3.49
N ASP A 36 0.77 13.75 -3.24
CA ASP A 36 1.21 12.77 -4.23
C ASP A 36 0.83 11.35 -3.78
N PHE A 37 1.05 10.35 -4.65
CA PHE A 37 0.70 8.97 -4.36
C PHE A 37 1.47 8.41 -3.15
N GLY A 38 2.71 8.87 -2.90
CA GLY A 38 3.54 8.40 -1.80
C GLY A 38 3.05 8.92 -0.45
N LEU A 39 2.71 10.20 -0.38
CA LEU A 39 2.10 10.81 0.81
C LEU A 39 0.77 10.13 1.14
N LEU A 40 -0.11 9.96 0.15
CA LEU A 40 -1.40 9.32 0.34
C LEU A 40 -1.26 7.86 0.79
N TYR A 41 -0.35 7.11 0.19
CA TYR A 41 -0.05 5.73 0.60
C TYR A 41 0.44 5.67 2.06
N ASN A 42 1.37 6.52 2.46
CA ASN A 42 1.91 6.50 3.82
C ASN A 42 0.86 6.88 4.87
N LYS A 43 -0.03 7.84 4.55
CA LYS A 43 -1.22 8.12 5.37
C LYS A 43 -2.14 6.90 5.47
N ALA A 44 -2.42 6.25 4.34
CA ALA A 44 -3.25 5.06 4.31
C ALA A 44 -2.66 3.91 5.14
N LEU A 45 -1.35 3.71 5.08
CA LEU A 45 -0.67 2.71 5.89
C LEU A 45 -0.78 3.04 7.38
N CYS A 46 -0.64 4.31 7.78
CA CYS A 46 -0.91 4.70 9.16
C CYS A 46 -2.35 4.39 9.58
N CYS A 47 -3.35 4.68 8.73
CA CYS A 47 -4.75 4.33 8.97
C CYS A 47 -4.96 2.81 9.11
N PHE A 48 -4.34 2.02 8.24
CA PHE A 48 -4.42 0.55 8.30
C PHE A 48 -3.92 0.01 9.64
N MET A 49 -2.76 0.51 10.10
CA MET A 49 -2.12 0.05 11.33
C MET A 49 -2.92 0.38 12.59
N VAL A 50 -3.84 1.34 12.53
CA VAL A 50 -4.77 1.69 13.62
C VAL A 50 -6.20 1.20 13.37
N ASN A 51 -6.39 0.28 12.42
CA ASN A 51 -7.67 -0.33 12.04
C ASN A 51 -8.73 0.64 11.47
N TRP A 52 -8.32 1.80 10.95
CA TRP A 52 -9.22 2.72 10.25
C TRP A 52 -9.29 2.36 8.75
N TYR A 53 -9.94 1.24 8.45
CA TYR A 53 -9.90 0.63 7.11
C TYR A 53 -10.63 1.44 6.03
N ASP A 54 -11.73 2.14 6.36
CA ASP A 54 -12.45 2.97 5.40
C ASP A 54 -11.58 4.10 4.84
N GLU A 55 -10.89 4.83 5.73
CA GLU A 55 -10.00 5.92 5.33
C GLU A 55 -8.74 5.40 4.64
N CYS A 56 -8.20 4.26 5.09
CA CYS A 56 -7.12 3.56 4.40
C CYS A 56 -7.49 3.26 2.94
N HIS A 57 -8.64 2.62 2.71
CA HIS A 57 -9.10 2.26 1.38
C HIS A 57 -9.34 3.50 0.50
N ARG A 58 -9.99 4.53 1.05
CA ARG A 58 -10.25 5.80 0.36
C ARG A 58 -8.94 6.46 -0.11
N LEU A 59 -7.95 6.57 0.78
CA LEU A 59 -6.64 7.16 0.48
C LEU A 59 -5.87 6.32 -0.55
N LEU A 60 -5.97 4.99 -0.51
CA LEU A 60 -5.34 4.10 -1.50
C LEU A 60 -5.98 4.21 -2.88
N CYS A 61 -7.30 4.38 -2.94
CA CYS A 61 -7.97 4.70 -4.20
C CYS A 61 -7.45 6.02 -4.75
N GLU A 62 -7.38 7.08 -3.94
CA GLU A 62 -6.84 8.39 -4.36
C GLU A 62 -5.38 8.26 -4.84
N ALA A 63 -4.53 7.54 -4.11
CA ALA A 63 -3.14 7.29 -4.47
C ALA A 63 -2.99 6.54 -5.81
N GLU A 64 -3.83 5.52 -6.02
CA GLU A 64 -3.85 4.73 -7.26
C GLU A 64 -4.21 5.60 -8.47
N HIS A 65 -5.18 6.51 -8.34
CA HIS A 65 -5.58 7.42 -9.43
C HIS A 65 -4.48 8.43 -9.82
N LEU A 66 -3.55 8.72 -8.91
CA LEU A 66 -2.40 9.59 -9.20
C LEU A 66 -1.25 8.86 -9.93
N LEU A 67 -1.29 7.53 -9.99
CA LEU A 67 -0.30 6.78 -10.78
C LEU A 67 -0.61 6.90 -12.28
N PRO A 68 0.42 6.97 -13.15
CA PRO A 68 0.19 7.00 -14.57
C PRO A 68 -0.40 5.67 -15.07
N GLY A 69 -1.25 5.71 -16.10
CA GLY A 69 -2.00 4.53 -16.58
C GLY A 69 -1.13 3.35 -17.08
N ASN A 70 0.17 3.57 -17.31
CA ASN A 70 1.16 2.54 -17.66
C ASN A 70 1.98 2.04 -16.46
N ALA A 71 1.62 2.42 -15.22
CA ALA A 71 2.28 1.99 -13.99
C ALA A 71 2.15 0.49 -13.68
N GLY A 72 1.36 -0.25 -14.46
CA GLY A 72 1.12 -1.68 -14.30
C GLY A 72 2.39 -2.53 -14.29
N VAL A 73 2.27 -3.75 -13.74
CA VAL A 73 3.38 -4.67 -13.46
C VAL A 73 4.18 -4.97 -14.74
N THR A 74 5.35 -4.36 -14.87
CA THR A 74 6.36 -4.76 -15.85
C THR A 74 7.08 -6.03 -15.40
N ALA A 75 7.74 -6.74 -16.33
CA ALA A 75 8.54 -7.92 -15.97
C ALA A 75 9.66 -7.51 -15.00
N ASP A 76 9.51 -7.88 -13.72
CA ASP A 76 10.50 -7.64 -12.68
C ASP A 76 11.83 -8.25 -13.11
N ARG A 77 12.88 -7.43 -13.20
CA ARG A 77 14.25 -7.86 -13.54
C ARG A 77 15.04 -8.35 -12.32
N LEU A 78 14.35 -8.68 -11.23
CA LEU A 78 14.98 -9.10 -10.00
C LEU A 78 15.44 -10.56 -10.08
N PRO A 79 16.54 -10.92 -9.39
CA PRO A 79 16.91 -12.31 -9.19
C PRO A 79 15.76 -13.11 -8.55
N GLU A 80 15.61 -14.38 -8.95
CA GLU A 80 14.54 -15.28 -8.51
C GLU A 80 14.40 -15.35 -6.98
N ALA A 81 15.52 -15.30 -6.24
CA ALA A 81 15.51 -15.31 -4.78
C ALA A 81 14.72 -14.12 -4.18
N PHE A 82 14.85 -12.92 -4.77
CA PHE A 82 14.10 -11.74 -4.34
C PHE A 82 12.65 -11.77 -4.79
N LEU A 83 12.36 -12.34 -5.96
CA LEU A 83 10.98 -12.54 -6.42
C LEU A 83 10.23 -13.45 -5.46
N ARG A 84 10.81 -14.60 -5.10
CA ARG A 84 10.22 -15.53 -4.15
C ARG A 84 9.97 -14.86 -2.80
N TYR A 85 10.98 -14.17 -2.25
CA TYR A 85 10.83 -13.44 -0.99
C TYR A 85 9.68 -12.41 -1.05
N ARG A 86 9.64 -11.58 -2.10
CA ARG A 86 8.59 -10.57 -2.30
C ARG A 86 7.19 -11.19 -2.40
N HIS A 87 7.06 -12.33 -3.05
CA HIS A 87 5.78 -12.98 -3.33
C HIS A 87 5.25 -13.77 -2.12
N ASP A 88 6.15 -14.42 -1.38
CA ASP A 88 5.77 -15.40 -0.36
C ASP A 88 5.88 -14.87 1.08
N ASP A 89 6.89 -14.05 1.36
CA ASP A 89 7.34 -13.78 2.74
C ASP A 89 7.31 -12.29 3.11
N GLU A 90 7.52 -11.40 2.15
CA GLU A 90 7.59 -9.96 2.41
C GLU A 90 6.21 -9.42 2.83
N PRO A 91 6.09 -8.74 3.98
CA PRO A 91 4.82 -8.15 4.40
C PRO A 91 4.43 -6.98 3.48
N PRO A 92 3.13 -6.72 3.26
CA PRO A 92 2.67 -5.58 2.45
C PRO A 92 2.76 -4.23 3.19
N TYR A 93 3.36 -4.21 4.39
CA TYR A 93 3.30 -3.09 5.34
C TYR A 93 4.63 -2.33 5.42
N CYS A 94 5.18 -1.89 4.30
CA CYS A 94 6.37 -1.05 4.28
C CYS A 94 6.02 0.41 3.97
N PRO A 95 6.61 1.40 4.68
CA PRO A 95 6.53 2.80 4.29
C PRO A 95 7.11 3.00 2.88
N MET A 96 6.57 3.96 2.14
CA MET A 96 7.03 4.34 0.81
C MET A 96 7.91 5.60 0.90
N PRO A 97 9.24 5.49 0.72
CA PRO A 97 10.11 6.66 0.67
C PRO A 97 9.77 7.58 -0.51
N GLN A 98 10.26 8.82 -0.43
CA GLN A 98 10.27 9.71 -1.59
C GLN A 98 11.02 9.06 -2.75
N ASP A 99 10.62 9.42 -3.97
CA ASP A 99 11.21 8.91 -5.21
C ASP A 99 11.11 7.40 -5.41
N THR A 100 10.22 6.71 -4.68
CA THR A 100 9.91 5.30 -4.93
C THR A 100 9.53 5.11 -6.40
N PRO A 101 10.18 4.19 -7.14
CA PRO A 101 9.84 3.91 -8.52
C PRO A 101 8.35 3.59 -8.69
N ILE A 102 7.72 4.22 -9.69
CA ILE A 102 6.26 4.13 -9.94
C ILE A 102 5.76 2.68 -9.98
N GLN A 103 6.55 1.77 -10.54
CA GLN A 103 6.24 0.34 -10.63
C GLN A 103 6.18 -0.34 -9.26
N LEU A 104 7.11 0.02 -8.35
CA LEU A 104 7.09 -0.46 -6.97
C LEU A 104 5.95 0.19 -6.19
N ALA A 105 5.69 1.48 -6.41
CA ALA A 105 4.58 2.18 -5.78
C ALA A 105 3.23 1.56 -6.15
N TYR A 106 3.03 1.24 -7.44
CA TYR A 106 1.84 0.54 -7.93
C TYR A 106 1.60 -0.79 -7.20
N VAL A 107 2.64 -1.62 -7.10
CA VAL A 107 2.56 -2.90 -6.40
C VAL A 107 2.26 -2.71 -4.92
N GLN A 108 2.94 -1.80 -4.22
CA GLN A 108 2.71 -1.55 -2.80
C GLN A 108 1.29 -1.05 -2.52
N ILE A 109 0.81 -0.08 -3.30
CA ILE A 109 -0.56 0.44 -3.21
C ILE A 109 -1.58 -0.68 -3.37
N LEU A 110 -1.43 -1.52 -4.41
CA LEU A 110 -2.37 -2.62 -4.63
C LEU A 110 -2.34 -3.68 -3.54
N ARG A 111 -1.17 -4.03 -3.03
CA ARG A 111 -1.04 -5.02 -1.95
C ARG A 111 -1.75 -4.55 -0.68
N LEU A 112 -1.50 -3.31 -0.23
CA LEU A 112 -2.17 -2.77 0.95
C LEU A 112 -3.67 -2.56 0.70
N LYS A 113 -4.05 -2.17 -0.52
CA LYS A 113 -5.46 -1.98 -0.91
C LYS A 113 -6.23 -3.30 -0.90
N ALA A 114 -5.60 -4.42 -1.26
CA ALA A 114 -6.21 -5.74 -1.13
C ALA A 114 -6.50 -6.10 0.34
N GLU A 115 -5.56 -5.83 1.25
CA GLU A 115 -5.75 -6.04 2.69
C GLU A 115 -6.90 -5.18 3.23
N ALA A 116 -6.91 -3.88 2.90
CA ALA A 116 -7.98 -2.96 3.31
C ALA A 116 -9.35 -3.38 2.73
N ALA A 117 -9.41 -3.70 1.44
CA ALA A 117 -10.62 -4.18 0.77
C ALA A 117 -11.16 -5.46 1.42
N PHE A 118 -10.29 -6.41 1.76
CA PHE A 118 -10.69 -7.63 2.46
C PHE A 118 -11.31 -7.33 3.83
N ARG A 119 -10.71 -6.41 4.61
CA ARG A 119 -11.25 -5.98 5.92
C ARG A 119 -12.62 -5.31 5.82
N LEU A 120 -12.92 -4.72 4.66
CA LEU A 120 -14.20 -4.08 4.35
C LEU A 120 -15.21 -5.03 3.66
N GLY A 121 -14.87 -6.30 3.44
CA GLY A 121 -15.75 -7.26 2.75
C GLY A 121 -15.84 -7.07 1.23
N LEU A 122 -14.92 -6.31 0.63
CA LEU A 122 -14.90 -6.00 -0.81
C LEU A 122 -14.21 -7.11 -1.63
N HIS A 123 -14.71 -8.33 -1.55
CA HIS A 123 -14.05 -9.52 -2.11
C HIS A 123 -13.87 -9.51 -3.64
N THR A 124 -14.78 -8.86 -4.37
CA THR A 124 -14.66 -8.67 -5.82
C THR A 124 -13.45 -7.81 -6.17
N GLU A 125 -13.15 -6.79 -5.36
CA GLU A 125 -12.00 -5.93 -5.52
C GLU A 125 -10.70 -6.67 -5.18
N VAL A 126 -10.68 -7.49 -4.12
CA VAL A 126 -9.52 -8.35 -3.79
C VAL A 126 -9.20 -9.28 -4.97
N LYS A 127 -10.21 -9.94 -5.55
CA LYS A 127 -10.06 -10.80 -6.74
C LYS A 127 -9.55 -10.00 -7.96
N ALA A 128 -10.05 -8.79 -8.17
CA ALA A 128 -9.59 -7.91 -9.25
C ALA A 128 -8.12 -7.49 -9.06
N ILE A 129 -7.71 -7.15 -7.84
CA ILE A 129 -6.33 -6.78 -7.51
C ILE A 129 -5.38 -7.97 -7.71
N SER A 130 -5.74 -9.17 -7.23
CA SER A 130 -4.97 -10.40 -7.46
C SER A 130 -4.69 -10.62 -8.95
N ASN A 131 -5.70 -10.49 -9.81
CA ASN A 131 -5.54 -10.63 -11.25
C ASN A 131 -4.58 -9.59 -11.84
N ARG A 132 -4.67 -8.33 -11.41
CA ARG A 132 -3.78 -7.24 -11.85
C ARG A 132 -2.33 -7.45 -11.42
N LEU A 133 -2.11 -8.11 -10.29
CA LEU A 133 -0.79 -8.49 -9.78
C LEU A 133 -0.32 -9.86 -10.31
N GLY A 134 -1.07 -10.47 -11.22
CA GLY A 134 -0.71 -11.74 -11.86
C GLY A 134 -0.81 -12.96 -10.95
N ARG A 135 -1.58 -12.89 -9.84
CA ARG A 135 -1.80 -13.98 -8.87
C ARG A 135 -0.53 -14.54 -8.24
N LYS A 136 0.48 -13.68 -8.07
CA LYS A 136 1.81 -14.07 -7.56
C LYS A 136 1.96 -13.93 -6.05
N TYR A 137 1.14 -13.10 -5.41
CA TYR A 137 1.34 -12.73 -4.01
C TYR A 137 0.54 -13.64 -3.08
N LYS A 138 1.26 -14.49 -2.35
CA LYS A 138 0.69 -15.53 -1.49
C LYS A 138 -0.32 -14.98 -0.47
N HIS A 139 -0.02 -13.84 0.15
CA HIS A 139 -0.92 -13.22 1.14
C HIS A 139 -2.29 -12.87 0.54
N ILE A 140 -2.33 -12.28 -0.66
CA ILE A 140 -3.59 -11.91 -1.34
C ILE A 140 -4.38 -13.16 -1.73
N GLU A 141 -3.69 -14.19 -2.25
CA GLU A 141 -4.34 -15.47 -2.58
C GLU A 141 -4.92 -16.16 -1.34
N SER A 142 -4.26 -16.01 -0.19
CA SER A 142 -4.79 -16.49 1.09
C SER A 142 -6.04 -15.73 1.53
N LEU A 143 -6.13 -14.42 1.33
CA LEU A 143 -7.35 -13.64 1.61
C LEU A 143 -8.54 -14.16 0.81
N ILE A 144 -8.34 -14.45 -0.48
CA ILE A 144 -9.38 -14.98 -1.37
C ILE A 144 -9.85 -16.36 -0.89
N LYS A 145 -8.91 -17.27 -0.60
CA LYS A 145 -9.23 -18.64 -0.14
C LYS A 145 -9.96 -18.68 1.19
N ASN A 146 -9.68 -17.74 2.09
CA ASN A 146 -10.33 -17.70 3.41
C ASN A 146 -11.81 -17.32 3.28
N HIS A 147 -12.12 -16.38 2.38
CA HIS A 147 -13.51 -16.02 2.10
C HIS A 147 -14.31 -17.18 1.49
N ASP A 148 -13.75 -17.86 0.49
CA ASP A 148 -14.47 -18.96 -0.19
C ASP A 148 -14.81 -20.11 0.80
N LYS A 149 -14.08 -20.27 1.91
CA LYS A 149 -14.39 -21.25 2.97
C LYS A 149 -15.52 -20.83 3.90
N ASP A 150 -15.77 -19.53 4.02
CA ASP A 150 -16.83 -18.98 4.88
C ASP A 150 -18.18 -18.91 4.14
N GLU A 151 -18.18 -18.88 2.80
CA GLU A 151 -19.41 -18.97 1.97
C GLU A 151 -19.97 -20.40 1.86
N ASP A 152 -19.15 -21.44 2.10
CA ASP A 152 -19.53 -22.86 2.03
C ASP A 152 -20.11 -23.42 3.35
N LYS A 153 -20.41 -22.57 4.35
CA LYS A 153 -21.00 -22.94 5.66
C LYS A 153 -22.40 -22.37 5.84
#